data_AF-A0A845ZAE8-F1
#
_entry.id   AF-A0A845ZAE8-F1
#
_cell.length_a   1.000
_cell.length_b   1.000
_cell.length_c   1.000
_cell.angle_alpha   90.00
_cell.angle_beta   90.00
_cell.angle_gamma   90.00
#
_symmetry.space_group_name_H-M   'P 1'
#
loop_
_entity.id
_entity.type
_entity.pdbx_description
1 polymer ?
#
loop_
_entity_poly.entity_id
_entity_poly.type
_entity_poly.pdbx_seq_one_letter_code
_entity_poly.pdbx_strand_id
1 'polypeptide(L)' 'MTKRRKFSAEFKAKVALEALSGELTLAELSAKYEVHPTMVASWKRQAKEKMVAGFAG' A
#
# COMPACT_ATOMS: atom_id res chain seq x y z
N MET A 1 10.21 -11.75 -20.20
CA MET A 1 9.85 -10.36 -19.84
C MET A 1 8.81 -10.40 -18.72
N THR A 2 9.17 -9.98 -17.52
CA THR A 2 8.27 -10.01 -16.35
C THR A 2 7.13 -9.02 -16.54
N LYS A 3 5.90 -9.50 -16.69
CA LYS A 3 4.67 -8.68 -16.68
C LYS A 3 4.61 -7.96 -15.33
N ARG A 4 5.04 -6.69 -15.29
CA ARG A 4 4.81 -5.80 -14.15
C ARG A 4 3.29 -5.68 -14.00
N ARG A 5 2.74 -6.35 -12.99
CA ARG A 5 1.35 -6.20 -12.58
C ARG A 5 1.17 -4.73 -12.19
N LYS A 6 0.57 -3.94 -13.09
CA LYS A 6 0.35 -2.51 -12.87
C LYS A 6 -0.79 -2.38 -11.88
N PHE A 7 -0.46 -2.13 -10.61
CA PHE A 7 -1.46 -1.75 -9.62
C PHE A 7 -1.77 -0.27 -9.79
N SER A 8 -3.05 0.06 -9.98
CA SER A 8 -3.55 1.43 -10.09
C SER A 8 -3.21 2.23 -8.83
N ALA A 9 -3.07 3.55 -8.97
CA ALA A 9 -2.77 4.44 -7.84
C ALA A 9 -3.84 4.32 -6.73
N GLU A 10 -5.12 4.21 -7.12
CA GLU A 10 -6.24 3.98 -6.20
C GLU A 10 -6.11 2.68 -5.41
N PHE A 11 -5.65 1.61 -6.06
CA PHE A 11 -5.46 0.33 -5.39
C PHE A 11 -4.33 0.38 -4.35
N LYS A 12 -3.20 1.01 -4.72
CA LYS A 12 -2.09 1.22 -3.79
C LYS A 12 -2.51 2.10 -2.62
N ALA A 13 -3.27 3.16 -2.89
CA ALA A 13 -3.80 4.05 -1.87
C ALA A 13 -4.73 3.29 -0.92
N LYS A 14 -5.70 2.52 -1.43
CA LYS A 14 -6.62 1.71 -0.63
C LYS A 14 -5.87 0.71 0.26
N VAL A 15 -4.95 -0.07 -0.32
CA VAL A 15 -4.13 -1.03 0.43
C VAL A 15 -3.27 -0.35 1.48
N ALA A 16 -2.68 0.81 1.17
CA ALA A 16 -1.88 1.56 2.13
C ALA A 16 -2.73 2.20 3.24
N LEU A 17 -3.96 2.62 2.94
CA LEU A 17 -4.91 3.17 3.90
C LEU A 17 -5.40 2.08 4.86
N GLU A 18 -5.76 0.90 4.37
CA GLU A 18 -6.06 -0.27 5.22
C GLU A 18 -4.85 -0.66 6.08
N ALA A 19 -3.64 -0.63 5.50
CA ALA A 19 -2.40 -0.92 6.24
C ALA A 19 -2.03 0.14 7.29
N LEU A 20 -2.53 1.38 7.13
CA LEU A 20 -2.37 2.49 8.07
C LEU A 20 -3.48 2.51 9.13
N SER A 21 -4.71 2.15 8.76
CA SER A 21 -5.88 2.03 9.65
C SER A 21 -5.64 0.95 10.72
N GLY A 22 -4.83 -0.07 10.40
CA GLY A 22 -4.46 -1.13 11.34
C GLY A 22 -5.51 -2.22 11.47
N GLU A 23 -6.61 -2.14 10.72
CA GLU A 23 -7.65 -3.17 10.64
C GLU A 23 -7.17 -4.48 10.02
N LEU A 24 -6.19 -4.44 9.10
CA LEU A 24 -5.60 -5.64 8.53
C LEU A 24 -4.07 -5.57 8.56
N THR A 25 -3.46 -6.70 8.88
CA THR A 25 -2.00 -6.85 8.86
C THR A 25 -1.48 -6.87 7.43
N LEU A 26 -0.20 -6.53 7.23
CA LEU A 26 0.46 -6.58 5.90
C LEU A 26 0.33 -7.96 5.25
N ALA A 27 0.30 -9.02 6.06
CA ALA A 27 0.16 -10.41 5.62
C ALA A 27 -1.28 -10.71 5.15
N GLU A 28 -2.29 -10.21 5.86
CA GLU A 28 -3.69 -10.41 5.45
C GLU A 28 -4.05 -9.56 4.22
N LEU A 29 -3.57 -8.32 4.15
CA LEU A 29 -3.67 -7.50 2.93
C LEU A 29 -2.97 -8.18 1.76
N SER A 30 -1.80 -8.77 1.99
CA SER A 30 -1.07 -9.54 1.00
C SER A 30 -1.88 -10.75 0.49
N ALA A 31 -2.51 -11.50 1.40
CA ALA A 31 -3.34 -12.65 1.07
C ALA A 31 -4.65 -12.26 0.36
N LYS A 32 -5.34 -11.23 0.85
CA LYS A 32 -6.63 -10.74 0.35
C LYS A 32 -6.53 -10.13 -1.04
N TYR A 33 -5.44 -9.44 -1.32
CA TYR A 33 -5.22 -8.72 -2.57
C TYR A 33 -4.23 -9.43 -3.52
N GLU A 34 -3.73 -10.61 -3.14
CA GLU A 34 -2.66 -11.34 -3.85
C GLU A 34 -1.43 -10.46 -4.17
N VAL A 35 -1.09 -9.57 -3.24
CA VAL A 35 0.04 -8.63 -3.37
C VAL A 35 1.18 -9.13 -2.51
N HIS A 36 2.42 -9.08 -3.00
CA HIS A 36 3.56 -9.42 -2.17
C HIS A 36 3.67 -8.51 -0.92
N PRO A 37 3.90 -9.05 0.29
CA PRO A 37 3.90 -8.24 1.53
C PRO A 37 4.95 -7.12 1.49
N THR A 38 6.07 -7.33 0.81
CA THR A 38 7.09 -6.30 0.55
C THR A 38 6.53 -5.10 -0.23
N MET A 39 5.61 -5.31 -1.17
CA MET A 39 4.98 -4.22 -1.92
C MET A 39 3.99 -3.45 -1.05
N VAL A 40 3.23 -4.15 -0.21
CA VAL A 40 2.33 -3.54 0.78
C VAL A 40 3.14 -2.67 1.75
N ALA A 41 4.29 -3.14 2.23
CA ALA A 41 5.18 -2.37 3.09
C ALA A 41 5.73 -1.11 2.38
N SER A 42 6.11 -1.24 1.10
CA SER A 42 6.52 -0.10 0.28
C SER A 42 5.39 0.93 0.10
N TRP A 43 4.16 0.49 -0.15
CA TRP A 43 3.01 1.38 -0.31
C TRP A 43 2.59 2.04 0.99
N LYS A 44 2.65 1.33 2.12
CA LYS A 44 2.43 1.89 3.46
C LYS A 44 3.42 3.02 3.75
N ARG A 45 4.70 2.82 3.46
CA ARG A 45 5.75 3.85 3.61
C ARG A 45 5.49 5.04 2.69
N GLN A 46 5.18 4.80 1.41
CA GLN A 46 4.84 5.86 0.46
C GLN A 46 3.60 6.65 0.89
N ALA A 47 2.55 6.00 1.39
CA ALA A 47 1.35 6.67 1.88
C ALA A 47 1.64 7.52 3.12
N LYS A 48 2.42 7.01 4.07
CA LYS A 48 2.88 7.79 5.24
C LYS A 48 3.66 9.03 4.80
N GLU A 49 4.60 8.87 3.87
CA GLU A 49 5.41 9.97 3.35
C GLU A 49 4.56 11.01 2.58
N LYS A 50 3.60 10.55 1.77
CA LYS A 50 2.65 11.42 1.05
C LYS A 50 1.69 12.15 1.99
N MET A 51 1.22 11.51 3.07
CA MET A 51 0.40 12.17 4.09
C MET A 51 1.21 13.23 4.85
N VAL A 52 2.45 12.92 5.24
CA VAL A 52 3.34 13.89 5.89
C VAL A 52 3.64 15.06 4.95
N ALA A 53 3.92 14.80 3.68
CA ALA A 53 4.13 15.84 2.68
C ALA A 53 2.87 16.68 2.41
N GLY A 54 1.68 16.08 2.46
CA GLY A 54 0.40 16.78 2.28
C GLY A 54 -0.02 17.63 3.48
N PHE A 55 0.49 17.33 4.68
CA PHE A 55 0.29 18.13 5.89
C PHE A 55 1.37 19.21 6.09
N ALA A 56 2.44 19.19 5.30
CA ALA A 56 3.54 20.15 5.37
C ALA A 56 3.32 21.41 4.49
N GLY A 57 2.07 21.68 4.09
CA GLY A 57 1.67 22.84 3.27
C GLY A 57 0.75 23.77 4.02
#